data_AF-A0A136PNF1-F1
#
_entry.id   AF-A0A136PNF1-F1
#
_cell.length_a   1.000
_cell.length_b   1.000
_cell.length_c   1.000
_cell.angle_alpha   90.00
_cell.angle_beta   90.00
_cell.angle_gamma   90.00
#
_symmetry.space_group_name_H-M   'P 1'
#
loop_
_entity.id
_entity.type
_entity.pdbx_description
1 polymer ?
#
loop_
_entity_poly.entity_id
_entity_poly.type
_entity_poly.pdbx_seq_one_letter_code
_entity_poly.pdbx_strand_id
1 'polypeptide(L)' 'MPRARLPFRSIVVASRTDPSATVDQVHGYARDWGAELYDAGEAGHLDTASGYGPWPAGELLLRRLVDEP' A
#
# COMPACT_ATOMS: atom_id res chain seq x y z
N MET A 1 7.78 11.62 -6.48
CA MET A 1 7.61 11.00 -5.15
C MET A 1 8.93 11.05 -4.39
N PRO A 2 8.92 11.30 -3.06
CA PRO A 2 10.11 11.20 -2.22
C PRO A 2 10.76 9.81 -2.34
N ARG A 3 12.10 9.75 -2.27
CA ARG A 3 12.86 8.50 -2.48
C ARG A 3 13.73 8.12 -1.28
N ALA A 4 13.62 8.86 -0.17
CA ALA A 4 14.34 8.56 1.06
C ALA A 4 13.55 7.55 1.91
N ARG A 5 14.27 6.69 2.64
CA ARG A 5 13.67 5.75 3.60
C ARG A 5 12.83 6.49 4.65
N LEU A 6 11.67 5.95 4.98
CA LEU A 6 10.81 6.51 6.02
C LEU A 6 11.41 6.23 7.42
N PRO A 7 11.32 7.17 8.37
CA PRO A 7 11.90 7.01 9.70
C PRO A 7 11.05 6.14 10.66
N PHE A 8 10.09 5.39 10.12
CA PHE A 8 9.16 4.55 10.86
C PHE A 8 8.76 3.33 10.02
N ARG A 9 8.25 2.28 10.69
CA ARG A 9 7.70 1.10 10.02
C ARG A 9 6.50 1.50 9.17
N SER A 10 6.40 0.95 7.97
CA SER A 10 5.32 1.28 7.03
C SER A 10 4.98 0.08 6.13
N ILE A 11 3.73 0.06 5.65
CA ILE A 11 3.24 -0.86 4.63
C ILE A 11 2.72 -0.02 3.47
N VAL A 12 3.16 -0.32 2.25
CA VAL A 12 2.61 0.22 1.00
C VAL A 12 1.68 -0.82 0.40
N VAL A 13 0.46 -0.41 0.10
CA VAL A 13 -0.53 -1.27 -0.56
C VAL A 13 -0.57 -0.92 -2.05
N ALA A 14 -0.34 -1.90 -2.91
CA ALA A 14 -0.28 -1.72 -4.35
C ALA A 14 -1.45 -2.42 -5.04
N SER A 15 -2.11 -1.71 -5.95
CA SER A 15 -3.10 -2.27 -6.86
C SER A 15 -2.48 -2.43 -8.26
N ARG A 16 -2.75 -3.56 -8.92
CA ARG A 16 -2.28 -3.84 -10.28
C ARG A 16 -3.07 -3.10 -11.35
N THR A 17 -4.26 -2.60 -10.99
CA THR A 17 -5.19 -1.90 -11.88
C THR A 17 -5.40 -0.44 -11.47
N ASP A 18 -4.47 0.13 -10.69
CA ASP A 18 -4.48 1.55 -10.34
C ASP A 18 -4.30 2.41 -11.62
N PRO A 19 -5.25 3.28 -11.97
CA PRO A 19 -5.13 4.14 -13.15
C PRO A 19 -4.07 5.25 -12.98
N SER A 20 -3.70 5.57 -11.74
CA SER A 20 -2.82 6.70 -11.38
C SER A 20 -1.36 6.30 -11.26
N ALA A 21 -1.05 5.01 -11.09
CA ALA A 21 0.31 4.51 -10.93
C ALA A 21 0.44 3.08 -11.43
N THR A 22 1.57 2.77 -12.06
CA THR A 22 1.90 1.38 -12.39
C THR A 22 2.35 0.62 -11.15
N VAL A 23 2.11 -0.70 -11.14
CA VAL A 23 2.56 -1.59 -10.07
C VAL A 23 4.07 -1.48 -9.83
N ASP A 24 4.88 -1.39 -10.90
CA ASP A 24 6.34 -1.25 -10.81
C ASP A 24 6.77 0.06 -10.14
N GLN A 25 6.07 1.17 -10.40
CA GLN A 25 6.34 2.44 -9.72
C GLN A 25 6.06 2.32 -8.22
N VAL A 26 4.93 1.76 -7.83
CA VAL A 26 4.55 1.59 -6.41
C VAL A 26 5.51 0.64 -5.70
N HIS A 27 5.93 -0.45 -6.35
CA HIS A 27 6.97 -1.35 -5.83
C HIS A 27 8.31 -0.62 -5.65
N GLY A 28 8.66 0.27 -6.59
CA GLY A 28 9.82 1.13 -6.50
C GLY A 28 9.75 2.10 -5.32
N TYR A 29 8.56 2.63 -5.00
CA TYR A 29 8.37 3.48 -3.83
C TYR A 29 8.47 2.70 -2.52
N ALA A 30 7.85 1.51 -2.43
CA ALA A 30 7.94 0.65 -1.26
C ALA A 30 9.41 0.30 -0.93
N ARG A 31 10.19 -0.03 -1.95
CA ARG A 31 11.63 -0.34 -1.81
C ARG A 31 12.41 0.86 -1.28
N ASP A 32 12.26 2.02 -1.91
CA ASP A 32 12.98 3.24 -1.52
C ASP A 32 12.61 3.70 -0.11
N TRP A 33 11.34 3.58 0.25
CA TRP A 33 10.85 3.90 1.59
C TRP A 33 11.24 2.87 2.64
N GLY A 34 11.75 1.70 2.24
CA GLY A 34 12.00 0.58 3.15
C GLY A 34 10.72 0.02 3.77
N ALA A 35 9.59 0.19 3.07
CA ALA A 35 8.28 -0.27 3.49
C ALA A 35 8.08 -1.74 3.12
N GLU A 36 7.26 -2.44 3.91
CA GLU A 36 6.66 -3.68 3.45
C GLU A 36 5.70 -3.40 2.29
N LEU A 37 5.64 -4.32 1.33
CA LEU A 37 4.75 -4.23 0.18
C LEU A 37 3.61 -5.25 0.33
N TYR A 38 2.38 -4.78 0.23
CA TYR A 38 1.19 -5.63 0.15
C TYR A 38 0.53 -5.48 -1.23
N ASP A 39 0.44 -6.58 -1.97
CA ASP A 39 -0.23 -6.61 -3.27
C ASP A 39 -1.73 -6.87 -3.07
N ALA A 40 -2.56 -5.88 -3.41
CA ALA A 40 -4.01 -5.94 -3.30
C ALA A 40 -4.69 -6.56 -4.54
N GLY A 41 -3.93 -7.03 -5.53
CA GLY A 41 -4.47 -7.56 -6.77
C GLY A 41 -5.10 -6.48 -7.65
N GLU A 42 -6.24 -6.79 -8.28
CA GLU A 42 -6.97 -5.85 -9.15
C GLU A 42 -7.95 -5.00 -8.32
N ALA A 43 -7.40 -4.02 -7.61
CA ALA A 43 -8.13 -3.22 -6.62
C ALA A 43 -8.50 -1.80 -7.08
N GLY A 44 -8.28 -1.47 -8.36
CA GLY A 44 -8.49 -0.10 -8.86
C GLY A 44 -7.62 0.90 -8.08
N HIS A 45 -8.19 2.03 -7.68
CA HIS A 45 -7.47 3.10 -6.96
C HIS A 45 -7.61 3.02 -5.42
N LEU A 46 -8.14 1.91 -4.87
CA LEU A 46 -8.35 1.72 -3.42
C LEU A 46 -9.15 2.86 -2.75
N ASP A 47 -10.07 3.45 -3.51
CA ASP A 47 -10.99 4.49 -3.07
C ASP A 47 -12.41 3.95 -2.90
N THR A 48 -13.33 4.80 -2.45
CA THR A 48 -14.74 4.41 -2.28
C THR A 48 -15.42 4.05 -3.61
N ALA A 49 -15.01 4.67 -4.73
CA ALA A 49 -15.55 4.40 -6.05
C ALA A 49 -15.13 3.01 -6.58
N SER A 50 -13.96 2.52 -6.16
CA SER A 50 -13.46 1.16 -6.42
C SER A 50 -13.90 0.13 -5.38
N GLY A 51 -14.77 0.51 -4.43
CA GLY A 51 -15.37 -0.39 -3.45
C GLY A 51 -14.68 -0.44 -2.09
N TYR A 52 -13.66 0.38 -1.85
CA TYR A 52 -12.85 0.39 -0.64
C TYR A 52 -13.31 1.44 0.38
N GLY A 53 -14.61 1.45 0.68
CA GLY A 53 -15.17 2.21 1.82
C GLY A 53 -14.86 1.49 3.13
N PRO A 54 -15.76 0.64 3.65
CA PRO A 54 -15.38 -0.37 4.63
C PRO A 54 -14.36 -1.33 4.01
N TRP A 55 -13.16 -1.40 4.57
CA TRP A 55 -12.09 -2.26 4.06
C TRP A 55 -11.48 -3.11 5.18
N PRO A 56 -12.09 -4.27 5.51
CA PRO A 56 -11.63 -5.12 6.59
C PRO A 56 -10.17 -5.60 6.42
N ALA A 57 -9.72 -5.84 5.19
CA ALA A 57 -8.32 -6.19 4.94
C ALA A 57 -7.36 -5.02 5.27
N GLY A 58 -7.76 -3.77 5.02
CA GLY A 58 -7.02 -2.59 5.46
C GLY A 58 -6.89 -2.50 6.97
N GLU A 59 -7.96 -2.81 7.72
CA GLU A 59 -7.90 -2.87 9.18
C GLU A 59 -6.94 -3.96 9.69
N LEU A 60 -6.91 -5.12 9.04
CA LEU A 60 -5.96 -6.19 9.38
C LEU A 60 -4.50 -5.75 9.12
N LEU A 61 -4.25 -5.05 8.03
CA LEU A 61 -2.93 -4.49 7.73
C LEU A 61 -2.50 -3.45 8.77
N LEU A 62 -3.43 -2.59 9.20
CA LEU A 62 -3.16 -1.62 10.26
C LEU A 62 -2.83 -2.30 11.58
N ARG A 63 -3.62 -3.30 12.00
CA ARG A 63 -3.32 -4.09 13.21
C ARG A 63 -1.95 -4.73 13.12
N ARG A 64 -1.64 -5.38 11.99
CA ARG A 64 -0.32 -5.95 11.74
C ARG A 64 0.80 -4.91 11.84
N LEU A 65 0.58 -3.69 11.33
CA LEU A 65 1.56 -2.61 11.39
C LEU A 65 1.85 -2.18 12.84
N VAL A 66 0.83 -2.19 13.70
CA VAL A 66 0.90 -1.72 15.08
C VAL A 66 1.33 -2.81 16.06
N ASP A 67 0.93 -4.06 15.83
CA ASP A 67 1.08 -5.16 16.77
C ASP A 67 2.39 -5.95 16.58
N GLU A 68 2.97 -5.95 15.37
CA GLU A 68 4.27 -6.59 15.12
C GLU A 68 5.43 -5.61 15.42
N PRO A 69 6.38 -5.99 16.30
CA PRO A 69 7.51 -5.14 16.70
C PRO A 69 8.53 -4.89 15.58
#